data_AF-A0A3B0X045-F1
#
_entry.id   AF-A0A3B0X045-F1
#
_cell.length_a   1.000
_cell.length_b   1.000
_cell.length_c   1.000
_cell.angle_alpha   90.00
_cell.angle_beta   90.00
_cell.angle_gamma   90.00
#
_symmetry.space_group_name_H-M   'P 1'
#
loop_
_entity.id
_entity.type
_entity.pdbx_description
1 polymer ?
#
loop_
_entity_poly.entity_id
_entity_poly.type
_entity_poly.pdbx_seq_one_letter_code
_entity_poly.pdbx_strand_id
1 'polypeptide(L)'
;TQTLTRNAADVKRAFALMVFNVLAYNRDDHSKNFSYLMDKNGEWRLAPAYDLTCSAGINGEHTTAIAGEGRRPEKAHMLSVGETVGLKPAIMQQIIERVQASKNKWDVWCEQAGISSSMAFPPEV
;
A
#
# COMPACT_ATOMS: atom_id res chain seq x y z
N THR A 1 6.92 7.59 8.48
CA THR A 1 7.80 7.73 7.29
C THR A 1 8.42 9.11 7.12
N GLN A 2 7.64 10.18 6.89
CA GLN A 2 8.17 11.51 6.53
C GLN A 2 9.19 12.04 7.56
N THR A 3 8.84 12.01 8.85
CA THR A 3 9.70 12.50 9.94
C THR A 3 11.00 11.71 10.07
N LEU A 4 10.92 10.37 9.93
CA LEU A 4 12.05 9.46 10.13
C LEU A 4 13.04 9.49 8.96
N THR A 5 12.52 9.37 7.74
CA THR A 5 13.33 9.24 6.52
C THR A 5 13.75 10.58 5.94
N ARG A 6 12.96 11.65 6.19
CA ARG A 6 13.10 12.98 5.56
C ARG A 6 13.24 12.91 4.04
N ASN A 7 12.67 11.88 3.42
CA ASN A 7 12.85 11.56 2.02
C ASN A 7 11.48 11.48 1.31
N ALA A 8 11.28 12.37 0.32
CA ALA A 8 10.02 12.44 -0.41
C ALA A 8 9.72 11.18 -1.25
N ALA A 9 10.74 10.47 -1.73
CA ALA A 9 10.54 9.22 -2.46
C ALA A 9 10.00 8.12 -1.53
N ASP A 10 10.48 8.07 -0.29
CA ASP A 10 10.02 7.09 0.70
C ASP A 10 8.58 7.40 1.17
N VAL A 11 8.19 8.68 1.26
CA VAL A 11 6.78 9.07 1.48
C VAL A 11 5.89 8.58 0.33
N LYS A 12 6.31 8.77 -0.92
CA LYS A 12 5.57 8.26 -2.10
C LYS A 12 5.47 6.73 -2.09
N ARG A 13 6.53 6.03 -1.66
CA ARG A 13 6.53 4.56 -1.53
C ARG A 13 5.58 4.09 -0.42
N ALA A 14 5.58 4.75 0.74
CA ALA A 14 4.64 4.44 1.82
C ALA A 14 3.18 4.69 1.39
N PHE A 15 2.93 5.79 0.66
CA PHE A 15 1.62 6.05 0.07
C PHE A 15 1.21 4.96 -0.93
N ALA A 16 2.11 4.54 -1.81
CA ALA A 16 1.84 3.46 -2.77
C ALA A 16 1.54 2.12 -2.06
N LEU A 17 2.21 1.83 -0.94
CA LEU A 17 1.95 0.64 -0.14
C LEU A 17 0.57 0.69 0.53
N MET A 18 0.17 1.84 1.09
CA MET A 18 -1.19 2.03 1.61
C MET A 18 -2.26 1.84 0.53
N VAL A 19 -2.06 2.44 -0.66
CA VAL A 19 -2.96 2.23 -1.81
C VAL A 19 -3.02 0.75 -2.20
N PHE A 20 -1.87 0.07 -2.24
CA PHE A 20 -1.83 -1.37 -2.52
C PHE A 20 -2.65 -2.15 -1.50
N ASN A 21 -2.46 -1.90 -0.21
CA ASN A 21 -3.20 -2.61 0.84
C ASN A 21 -4.72 -2.45 0.69
N VAL A 22 -5.19 -1.24 0.40
CA VAL A 22 -6.62 -0.99 0.13
C VAL A 22 -7.11 -1.76 -1.10
N LEU A 23 -6.40 -1.66 -2.24
CA LEU A 23 -6.86 -2.24 -3.51
C LEU A 23 -6.70 -3.76 -3.59
N ALA A 24 -5.73 -4.31 -2.86
CA ALA A 24 -5.43 -5.73 -2.74
C ALA A 24 -6.21 -6.43 -1.61
N TYR A 25 -7.02 -5.68 -0.86
CA TYR A 25 -7.72 -6.18 0.32
C TYR A 25 -6.76 -6.81 1.34
N ASN A 26 -5.60 -6.18 1.56
CA ASN A 26 -4.68 -6.53 2.65
C ASN A 26 -5.00 -5.66 3.87
N ARG A 27 -5.78 -6.22 4.80
CA ARG A 27 -6.19 -5.56 6.05
C ARG A 27 -5.33 -5.93 7.26
N ASP A 28 -4.36 -6.81 7.08
CA ASP A 28 -3.35 -7.13 8.10
C ASP A 28 -2.14 -6.17 8.01
N ASP A 29 -2.42 -4.90 7.71
CA ASP A 29 -1.45 -3.83 7.53
C ASP A 29 -1.04 -3.21 8.86
N HIS A 30 -0.70 -4.04 9.84
CA HIS A 30 -0.35 -3.60 11.18
C HIS A 30 1.05 -2.97 11.25
N SER A 31 1.34 -2.22 12.32
CA SER A 31 2.59 -1.46 12.46
C SER A 31 3.87 -2.29 12.32
N LYS A 32 3.84 -3.58 12.65
CA LYS A 32 5.00 -4.48 12.51
C LYS A 32 5.31 -4.88 11.06
N ASN A 33 4.43 -4.58 10.10
CA ASN A 33 4.62 -4.82 8.67
C ASN A 33 5.27 -3.62 7.95
N PHE A 34 5.68 -2.60 8.70
CA PHE A 34 6.43 -1.47 8.19
C PHE A 34 7.78 -1.40 8.90
N SER A 35 8.86 -1.51 8.11
CA SER A 35 10.22 -1.37 8.62
C SER A 35 11.00 -0.28 7.92
N TYR A 36 12.08 0.13 8.57
CA TYR A 36 13.00 1.13 8.07
C TYR A 36 14.42 0.58 8.22
N LEU A 37 15.23 0.83 7.20
CA LEU A 37 16.64 0.45 7.18
C LEU A 37 17.46 1.70 7.46
N MET A 38 18.44 1.59 8.35
CA MET A 38 19.43 2.64 8.57
C MET A 38 20.74 2.23 7.91
N ASP A 39 21.32 3.12 7.11
CA ASP A 39 22.64 2.87 6.54
C ASP A 39 23.76 3.20 7.54
N LYS A 40 25.02 2.97 7.14
CA LYS A 40 26.21 3.25 7.97
C LYS A 40 26.40 4.73 8.32
N ASN A 41 25.72 5.64 7.60
CA ASN A 41 25.79 7.08 7.82
C ASN A 41 24.66 7.57 8.73
N GLY A 42 23.78 6.67 9.19
CA GLY A 42 22.62 7.00 10.01
C GLY A 42 21.41 7.47 9.19
N GLU A 43 21.42 7.30 7.87
CA GLU A 43 20.29 7.67 7.01
C GLU A 43 19.22 6.57 7.04
N TRP A 44 18.01 6.95 7.44
CA TRP A 44 16.85 6.07 7.48
C TRP A 44 16.12 6.07 6.13
N ARG A 45 15.85 4.86 5.62
CA ARG A 45 15.03 4.63 4.42
C ARG A 45 13.88 3.70 4.73
N LEU A 46 12.76 3.89 4.04
CA LEU A 46 11.68 2.90 4.08
C LEU A 46 12.18 1.58 3.48
N ALA A 47 12.02 0.47 4.22
CA ALA A 47 12.39 -0.86 3.75
C ALA A 47 11.57 -1.25 2.49
N PRO A 48 12.03 -2.21 1.69
CA PRO A 48 11.14 -2.90 0.74
C PRO A 48 9.88 -3.41 1.43
N ALA A 49 8.75 -3.39 0.73
CA ALA A 49 7.51 -3.95 1.27
C ALA A 49 7.61 -5.48 1.37
N TYR A 50 6.98 -6.04 2.39
CA TYR A 50 6.92 -7.48 2.66
C TYR A 50 5.56 -7.80 3.29
N ASP A 51 5.27 -9.10 3.45
CA ASP A 51 4.01 -9.59 4.03
C ASP A 51 2.76 -9.01 3.35
N LEU A 52 2.77 -9.08 2.00
CA LEU A 52 1.73 -8.53 1.14
C LEU A 52 0.72 -9.62 0.76
N THR A 53 -0.13 -9.98 1.72
CA THR A 53 -1.15 -11.03 1.54
C THR A 53 -2.56 -10.44 1.58
N CYS A 54 -3.46 -10.93 0.73
CA CYS A 54 -4.89 -10.61 0.85
C CYS A 54 -5.41 -11.14 2.20
N SER A 55 -6.04 -10.28 2.99
CA SER A 55 -6.49 -10.58 4.34
C SER A 55 -7.76 -9.79 4.66
N ALA A 56 -8.79 -10.46 5.18
CA ALA A 56 -10.03 -9.81 5.60
C ALA A 56 -9.86 -8.93 6.86
N GLY A 57 -8.75 -9.08 7.59
CA GLY A 57 -8.47 -8.35 8.82
C GLY A 57 -9.38 -8.74 9.97
N ILE A 58 -9.17 -8.11 11.13
CA ILE A 58 -9.97 -8.35 12.32
C ILE A 58 -11.30 -7.59 12.18
N ASN A 59 -12.43 -8.30 12.31
CA ASN A 59 -13.78 -7.75 12.15
C ASN A 59 -14.05 -7.07 10.80
N GLY A 60 -13.25 -7.33 9.76
CA GLY A 60 -13.38 -6.66 8.47
C GLY A 60 -12.84 -5.22 8.48
N GLU A 61 -11.85 -4.91 9.31
CA GLU A 61 -11.18 -3.60 9.36
C GLU A 61 -9.70 -3.75 8.96
N HIS A 62 -9.16 -2.73 8.28
CA HIS A 62 -7.72 -2.49 8.21
C HIS A 62 -7.18 -2.28 9.62
N THR A 63 -6.00 -2.85 9.91
CA THR A 63 -5.35 -2.64 11.19
C THR A 63 -4.79 -1.23 11.31
N THR A 64 -4.39 -0.62 10.19
CA THR A 64 -4.05 0.80 10.10
C THR A 64 -5.16 1.54 9.35
N ALA A 65 -5.99 2.34 10.04
CA ALA A 65 -7.08 3.08 9.39
C ALA A 65 -6.59 4.12 8.37
N ILE A 66 -7.34 4.31 7.29
CA ILE A 66 -7.05 5.25 6.21
C ILE A 66 -7.91 6.50 6.43
N ALA A 67 -7.28 7.58 6.90
CA ALA A 67 -8.00 8.81 7.29
C ALA A 67 -9.17 8.56 8.27
N GLY A 68 -9.01 7.60 9.18
CA GLY A 68 -10.03 7.21 10.16
C GLY A 68 -11.02 6.14 9.71
N GLU A 69 -10.99 5.73 8.44
CA GLU A 69 -11.83 4.66 7.89
C GLU A 69 -11.04 3.35 7.78
N GLY A 70 -11.53 2.28 8.41
CA GLY A 70 -10.89 0.96 8.41
C GLY A 70 -11.66 -0.12 7.64
N ARG A 71 -12.97 0.01 7.47
CA ARG A 71 -13.84 -1.06 6.93
C ARG A 71 -14.01 -0.95 5.45
N ARG A 72 -14.22 0.27 4.94
CA ARG A 72 -14.42 0.55 3.52
C ARG A 72 -13.68 1.82 3.10
N PRO A 73 -12.33 1.82 3.14
CA PRO A 73 -11.57 2.94 2.60
C PRO A 73 -11.91 3.18 1.14
N GLU A 74 -12.07 4.45 0.80
CA GLU A 74 -12.40 4.90 -0.55
C GLU A 74 -11.29 5.80 -1.07
N LYS A 75 -11.36 6.16 -2.35
CA LYS A 75 -10.41 7.08 -2.96
C LYS A 75 -10.27 8.39 -2.20
N ALA A 76 -11.38 8.95 -1.69
CA ALA A 76 -11.36 10.18 -0.90
C ALA A 76 -10.49 10.04 0.37
N HIS A 77 -10.62 8.91 1.08
CA HIS A 77 -9.81 8.61 2.26
C HIS A 77 -8.31 8.52 1.91
N MET A 78 -7.97 7.82 0.82
CA MET A 78 -6.58 7.74 0.34
C MET A 78 -6.02 9.12 -0.01
N LEU A 79 -6.79 9.96 -0.72
CA LEU A 79 -6.37 11.33 -1.06
C LEU A 79 -6.14 12.18 0.19
N SER A 80 -7.03 12.11 1.18
CA SER A 80 -6.86 12.82 2.45
C SER A 80 -5.56 12.45 3.16
N VAL A 81 -5.19 11.16 3.22
CA VAL A 81 -3.89 10.73 3.76
C VAL A 81 -2.74 11.36 2.99
N GLY A 82 -2.79 11.36 1.66
CA GLY A 82 -1.72 11.92 0.84
C GLY A 82 -1.57 13.45 0.99
N GLU A 83 -2.68 14.17 1.16
CA GLU A 83 -2.68 15.60 1.47
C GLU A 83 -2.00 15.90 2.80
N THR A 84 -2.27 15.09 3.84
CA THR A 84 -1.68 15.28 5.18
C THR A 84 -0.15 15.17 5.20
N VAL A 85 0.43 14.42 4.25
CA VAL A 85 1.88 14.27 4.09
C VAL A 85 2.46 15.14 2.97
N GLY A 86 1.66 16.07 2.42
CA GLY A 86 2.08 17.07 1.45
C GLY A 86 2.25 16.56 0.00
N LEU A 87 1.60 15.45 -0.37
CA LEU A 87 1.63 14.98 -1.76
C LEU A 87 0.69 15.81 -2.63
N LYS A 88 1.16 16.16 -3.83
CA LYS A 88 0.35 16.88 -4.82
C LYS A 88 -0.74 15.95 -5.40
N PRO A 89 -1.94 16.47 -5.73
CA PRO A 89 -3.02 15.69 -6.32
C PRO A 89 -2.61 14.86 -7.54
N ALA A 90 -1.83 15.43 -8.46
CA ALA A 90 -1.34 14.72 -9.64
C ALA A 90 -0.47 13.50 -9.29
N ILE A 91 0.36 13.60 -8.24
CA ILE A 91 1.22 12.50 -7.78
C ILE A 91 0.38 11.40 -7.13
N MET A 92 -0.59 11.78 -6.28
CA MET A 92 -1.49 10.81 -5.66
C MET A 92 -2.29 10.04 -6.71
N GLN A 93 -2.86 10.76 -7.68
CA GLN A 93 -3.62 10.17 -8.78
C GLN A 93 -2.75 9.21 -9.61
N GLN A 94 -1.53 9.62 -9.97
CA GLN A 94 -0.59 8.78 -10.70
C GLN A 94 -0.24 7.49 -9.94
N ILE A 95 -0.05 7.57 -8.61
CA ILE A 95 0.26 6.38 -7.80
C ILE A 95 -0.94 5.44 -7.76
N ILE A 96 -2.16 5.96 -7.54
CA ILE A 96 -3.39 5.16 -7.50
C ILE A 96 -3.60 4.43 -8.82
N GLU A 97 -3.50 5.14 -9.95
CA GLU A 97 -3.64 4.57 -11.28
C GLU A 97 -2.58 3.49 -11.56
N ARG A 98 -1.33 3.75 -11.17
CA ARG A 98 -0.23 2.78 -11.37
C ARG A 98 -0.48 1.49 -10.59
N VAL A 99 -0.93 1.58 -9.33
CA VAL A 99 -1.22 0.40 -8.52
C VAL A 99 -2.42 -0.35 -9.08
N GLN A 100 -3.50 0.35 -9.43
CA GLN A 100 -4.68 -0.25 -10.05
C GLN A 100 -4.34 -0.94 -11.38
N ALA A 101 -3.54 -0.31 -12.24
CA ALA A 101 -3.11 -0.89 -13.51
C ALA A 101 -2.24 -2.14 -13.31
N SER A 102 -1.39 -2.16 -12.26
CA SER A 102 -0.62 -3.35 -11.90
C SER A 102 -1.52 -4.47 -11.39
N LYS A 103 -2.51 -4.16 -10.54
CA LYS A 103 -3.49 -5.13 -10.04
C LYS A 103 -4.28 -5.79 -11.19
N ASN A 104 -4.71 -5.00 -12.17
CA ASN A 104 -5.45 -5.49 -13.33
C ASN A 104 -4.63 -6.42 -14.24
N LYS A 105 -3.32 -6.56 -14.00
CA LYS A 105 -2.43 -7.50 -14.69
C LYS A 105 -2.19 -8.78 -13.88
N TRP A 106 -3.08 -9.11 -12.93
CA TRP A 106 -2.91 -10.26 -12.04
C TRP A 106 -2.57 -11.56 -12.79
N ASP A 107 -3.31 -11.89 -13.84
CA ASP A 107 -3.07 -13.12 -14.61
C ASP A 107 -1.68 -13.14 -15.26
N VAL A 108 -1.19 -11.99 -15.73
CA VAL A 108 0.16 -11.85 -16.27
C VAL A 108 1.22 -12.11 -15.19
N TRP A 109 0.99 -11.63 -13.96
CA TRP A 109 1.90 -11.90 -12.84
C TRP A 109 1.86 -13.36 -12.41
N CYS A 110 0.69 -13.98 -12.40
CA CYS A 110 0.52 -15.41 -12.13
C CYS A 110 1.28 -16.26 -13.16
N GLU A 111 1.13 -15.96 -14.45
CA GLU A 111 1.85 -16.65 -15.52
C GLU A 111 3.37 -16.52 -15.36
N GLN A 112 3.87 -15.30 -15.12
CA GLN A 112 5.30 -15.06 -14.88
C GLN A 112 5.83 -15.79 -13.64
N ALA A 113 4.98 -16.02 -12.64
CA ALA A 113 5.31 -16.77 -11.43
C ALA A 113 5.13 -18.30 -11.60
N GLY A 114 4.69 -18.78 -12.77
CA GLY A 114 4.44 -20.21 -13.01
C GLY A 114 3.16 -20.74 -12.35
N ILE A 115 2.20 -19.87 -12.05
CA ILE A 115 0.91 -20.23 -11.42
C ILE A 115 -0.12 -20.51 -12.52
N SER A 116 -0.51 -21.78 -12.67
CA SER A 116 -1.39 -22.25 -13.76
C SER A 116 -2.89 -22.09 -13.50
N SER A 117 -3.29 -21.70 -12.29
CA SER A 117 -4.68 -21.43 -11.91
C SER A 117 -4.71 -20.17 -11.06
N SER A 118 -5.17 -19.06 -11.63
CA SER A 118 -5.40 -17.80 -10.90
C SER A 118 -6.87 -17.69 -10.49
N MET A 119 -7.13 -17.45 -9.21
CA MET A 119 -8.39 -16.80 -8.81
C MET A 119 -8.29 -15.31 -9.12
N ALA A 120 -9.44 -14.66 -9.30
CA ALA A 120 -9.51 -13.21 -9.39
C ALA A 120 -8.84 -12.55 -8.18
N PHE A 121 -8.15 -11.44 -8.39
CA PHE A 121 -7.45 -10.70 -7.33
C PHE A 121 -7.90 -9.23 -7.26
N PRO A 122 -8.28 -8.75 -6.06
CA PRO A 122 -8.53 -9.53 -4.85
C PRO A 122 -9.72 -10.49 -5.07
N PRO A 123 -9.77 -11.63 -4.34
CA PRO A 123 -10.92 -12.53 -4.37
C PRO A 123 -12.20 -11.78 -3.98
N GLU A 124 -13.36 -12.24 -4.43
CA GLU A 124 -14.65 -11.65 -4.03
C GLU A 124 -14.75 -11.67 -2.49
N VAL A 125 -14.99 -10.49 -1.90
CA VAL A 125 -15.03 -10.21 -0.47
C VAL A 125 -16.27 -9.42 -0.09
#